data_AF-A0A4V1XS52-F1
#
_entry.id   AF-A0A4V1XS52-F1
#
_cell.length_a   1.000
_cell.length_b   1.000
_cell.length_c   1.000
_cell.angle_alpha   90.00
_cell.angle_beta   90.00
_cell.angle_gamma   90.00
#
_symmetry.space_group_name_H-M   'P 1'
#
loop_
_entity.id
_entity.type
_entity.pdbx_description
1 polymer ?
#
loop_
_entity_poly.entity_id
_entity_poly.type
_entity_poly.pdbx_seq_one_letter_code
_entity_poly.pdbx_strand_id
1 'polypeptide(L)'
;MFGESHRGRLRRYRRLTTVVTAGPIPTTLRLVDEADMKVPETVPQSREERKYLFRQLASYFTMVLREWEAALAREHQQQLAQQKQGEDGSPTGQQQQQLTFASKAAISAMTSSRDNMRPLFRRFEQGDLEDDILRPMVEIVRAAQERRYVDANDGYLRLSIGKAAWPIGVTMVGIHERSAREKLHAGGERSHIMGDEVTRKYLQSIKRCLTFAQVRWPPEDIRQLMG
;
A
#
# COMPACT_ATOMS: atom_id res chain seq x y z
N MET A 1 -1.47 -0.41 -48.71
CA MET A 1 -2.33 0.50 -47.92
C MET A 1 -2.74 -0.05 -46.55
N PHE A 2 -2.61 -1.36 -46.24
CA PHE A 2 -2.83 -1.87 -44.88
C PHE A 2 -1.74 -2.87 -44.46
N GLY A 3 -0.54 -2.37 -44.17
CA GLY A 3 0.53 -3.16 -43.57
C GLY A 3 0.75 -2.72 -42.14
N GLU A 4 0.47 -3.58 -41.15
CA GLU A 4 0.77 -3.30 -39.75
C GLU A 4 2.28 -3.03 -39.60
N SER A 5 2.62 -1.86 -39.07
CA SER A 5 4.03 -1.48 -38.85
C SER A 5 4.73 -2.50 -37.94
N HIS A 6 6.04 -2.67 -38.07
CA HIS A 6 6.81 -3.58 -37.21
C HIS A 6 6.60 -3.27 -35.71
N ARG A 7 6.50 -1.98 -35.36
CA ARG A 7 6.16 -1.54 -33.99
C ARG A 7 4.74 -1.93 -33.59
N GLY A 8 3.77 -1.86 -34.51
CA GLY A 8 2.39 -2.34 -34.30
C GLY A 8 2.35 -3.84 -34.02
N ARG A 9 3.06 -4.62 -34.85
CA ARG A 9 3.17 -6.09 -34.71
C ARG A 9 3.80 -6.50 -33.38
N LEU A 10 4.86 -5.81 -32.94
CA LEU A 10 5.50 -6.05 -31.64
C LEU A 10 4.56 -5.70 -30.47
N ARG A 11 3.79 -4.61 -30.54
CA ARG A 11 2.79 -4.27 -29.52
C ARG A 11 1.67 -5.30 -29.46
N ARG A 12 1.15 -5.74 -30.61
CA ARG A 12 0.13 -6.80 -30.69
C ARG A 12 0.65 -8.12 -30.15
N TYR A 13 1.85 -8.53 -30.56
CA TYR A 13 2.50 -9.74 -30.07
C TYR A 13 2.63 -9.71 -28.55
N ARG A 14 3.21 -8.64 -27.98
CA ARG A 14 3.28 -8.47 -26.52
C ARG A 14 1.90 -8.55 -25.87
N ARG A 15 0.88 -7.87 -26.40
CA ARG A 15 -0.47 -7.90 -25.83
C ARG A 15 -1.09 -9.31 -25.82
N LEU A 16 -0.82 -10.11 -26.85
CA LEU A 16 -1.36 -11.47 -26.98
C LEU A 16 -0.59 -12.51 -26.15
N THR A 17 0.72 -12.34 -25.97
CA THR A 17 1.57 -13.31 -25.28
C THR A 17 1.83 -12.99 -23.81
N THR A 18 1.53 -11.77 -23.36
CA THR A 18 1.75 -11.38 -21.97
C THR A 18 0.69 -12.04 -21.09
N VAL A 19 1.12 -13.03 -20.32
CA VAL A 19 0.29 -13.63 -19.28
C VAL A 19 0.13 -12.61 -18.16
N VAL A 20 -1.10 -12.19 -17.93
CA VAL A 20 -1.45 -11.29 -16.83
C VAL A 20 -2.11 -12.14 -15.74
N THR A 21 -1.65 -11.96 -14.51
CA THR A 21 -2.18 -12.66 -13.35
C THR A 21 -3.64 -12.29 -13.11
N ALA A 22 -4.46 -13.29 -12.76
CA ALA A 22 -5.84 -13.11 -12.34
C ALA A 22 -5.86 -12.68 -10.86
N GLY A 23 -5.57 -11.42 -10.57
CA GLY A 23 -5.55 -10.85 -9.23
C GLY A 23 -6.27 -9.50 -9.14
N PRO A 24 -6.49 -8.97 -7.92
CA PRO A 24 -7.11 -7.66 -7.71
C PRO A 24 -6.40 -6.55 -8.50
N ILE A 25 -5.07 -6.64 -8.61
CA ILE A 25 -4.29 -5.82 -9.53
C ILE A 25 -3.67 -6.75 -10.57
N PRO A 26 -4.16 -6.72 -11.82
CA PRO A 26 -3.60 -7.51 -12.90
C PRO A 26 -2.14 -7.09 -13.15
N THR A 27 -1.22 -8.06 -13.10
CA THR A 27 0.22 -7.81 -13.35
C THR A 27 0.85 -8.89 -14.22
N THR A 28 1.87 -8.49 -14.98
CA THR A 28 2.73 -9.35 -15.79
C THR A 28 3.83 -10.04 -14.98
N LEU A 29 4.01 -9.64 -13.72
CA LEU A 29 4.93 -10.31 -12.80
C LEU A 29 4.43 -11.70 -12.46
N ARG A 30 5.32 -12.69 -12.52
CA ARG A 30 5.06 -14.01 -11.95
C ARG A 30 5.08 -13.90 -10.43
N LEU A 31 3.92 -13.95 -9.81
CA LEU A 31 3.82 -13.96 -8.34
C LEU A 31 4.56 -15.19 -7.76
N VAL A 32 4.98 -15.08 -6.51
CA VAL A 32 5.61 -16.14 -5.73
C VAL A 32 4.59 -16.75 -4.78
N ASP A 33 4.83 -17.99 -4.37
CA ASP A 33 4.01 -18.69 -3.39
C ASP A 33 4.22 -18.10 -1.99
N GLU A 34 3.28 -18.36 -1.07
CA GLU A 34 3.28 -17.77 0.28
C GLU A 34 4.58 -18.05 1.05
N ALA A 35 5.15 -19.25 0.92
CA ALA A 35 6.42 -19.63 1.53
C ALA A 35 7.60 -18.75 1.08
N ASP A 36 7.52 -18.21 -0.13
CA ASP A 36 8.56 -17.41 -0.77
C ASP A 36 8.30 -15.89 -0.70
N MET A 37 7.17 -15.46 -0.13
CA MET A 37 6.79 -14.04 -0.06
C MET A 37 7.62 -13.22 0.94
N LYS A 38 8.37 -13.87 1.83
CA LYS A 38 9.14 -13.18 2.88
C LYS A 38 10.20 -12.27 2.27
N VAL A 39 10.09 -10.97 2.52
CA VAL A 39 11.04 -9.99 1.97
C VAL A 39 12.37 -10.02 2.74
N PRO A 40 13.51 -9.75 2.08
CA PRO A 40 14.80 -9.64 2.74
C PRO A 40 14.84 -8.46 3.73
N GLU A 41 15.80 -8.49 4.65
CA GLU A 41 16.02 -7.40 5.61
C GLU A 41 16.50 -6.10 4.94
N THR A 42 17.28 -6.22 3.87
CA THR A 42 17.82 -5.08 3.12
C THR A 42 17.48 -5.20 1.64
N VAL A 43 17.35 -4.06 0.95
CA VAL A 43 17.16 -4.05 -0.51
C VAL A 43 18.38 -4.67 -1.19
N PRO A 44 18.21 -5.73 -2.00
CA PRO A 44 19.31 -6.35 -2.73
C PRO A 44 19.93 -5.40 -3.76
N GLN A 45 21.24 -5.50 -3.94
CA GLN A 45 21.99 -4.68 -4.90
C GLN A 45 21.98 -5.30 -6.32
N SER A 46 21.88 -6.63 -6.41
CA SER A 46 21.83 -7.31 -7.71
C SER A 46 20.51 -7.01 -8.42
N ARG A 47 20.59 -6.80 -9.73
CA ARG A 47 19.41 -6.58 -10.59
C ARG A 47 18.45 -7.78 -10.55
N GLU A 48 18.97 -9.00 -10.46
CA GLU A 48 18.16 -10.22 -10.44
C GLU A 48 17.42 -10.40 -9.12
N GLU A 49 18.12 -10.16 -8.01
CA GLU A 49 17.54 -10.20 -6.67
C GLU A 49 16.52 -9.08 -6.47
N ARG A 50 16.78 -7.88 -7.01
CA ARG A 50 15.82 -6.77 -7.00
C ARG A 50 14.55 -7.12 -7.80
N LYS A 51 14.67 -7.80 -8.94
CA LYS A 51 13.50 -8.32 -9.68
C LYS A 51 12.74 -9.35 -8.85
N TYR A 52 13.43 -10.22 -8.13
CA TYR A 52 12.80 -11.18 -7.24
C TYR A 52 12.06 -10.48 -6.09
N LEU A 53 12.69 -9.48 -5.46
CA LEU A 53 12.07 -8.63 -4.45
C LEU A 53 10.76 -7.98 -4.96
N PHE A 54 10.75 -7.46 -6.19
CA PHE A 54 9.52 -6.90 -6.78
C PHE A 54 8.41 -7.94 -6.94
N ARG A 55 8.75 -9.20 -7.25
CA ARG A 55 7.78 -10.30 -7.27
C ARG A 55 7.26 -10.59 -5.86
N GLN A 56 8.12 -10.61 -4.84
CA GLN A 56 7.72 -10.80 -3.44
C GLN A 56 6.76 -9.70 -2.97
N LEU A 57 7.12 -8.43 -3.20
CA LEU A 57 6.27 -7.27 -2.87
C LEU A 57 4.92 -7.31 -3.59
N ALA A 58 4.91 -7.57 -4.90
CA ALA A 58 3.68 -7.70 -5.67
C ALA A 58 2.81 -8.85 -5.14
N SER A 59 3.42 -9.96 -4.74
CA SER A 59 2.72 -11.14 -4.20
C SER A 59 2.11 -10.86 -2.84
N TYR A 60 2.86 -10.21 -1.94
CA TYR A 60 2.36 -9.77 -0.64
C TYR A 60 1.16 -8.84 -0.77
N PHE A 61 1.26 -7.76 -1.54
CA PHE A 61 0.13 -6.83 -1.72
C PHE A 61 -1.05 -7.47 -2.43
N THR A 62 -0.80 -8.37 -3.38
CA THR A 62 -1.87 -9.15 -4.03
C THR A 62 -2.61 -10.03 -3.03
N MET A 63 -1.88 -10.72 -2.14
CA MET A 63 -2.45 -11.55 -1.09
C MET A 63 -3.31 -10.71 -0.13
N VAL A 64 -2.77 -9.58 0.37
CA VAL A 64 -3.49 -8.69 1.29
C VAL A 64 -4.77 -8.13 0.65
N LEU A 65 -4.71 -7.66 -0.60
CA LEU A 65 -5.88 -7.14 -1.30
C LEU A 65 -6.94 -8.22 -1.57
N ARG A 66 -6.53 -9.45 -1.89
CA ARG A 66 -7.46 -10.58 -2.06
C ARG A 66 -8.16 -10.93 -0.75
N GLU A 67 -7.41 -11.00 0.35
CA GLU A 67 -7.99 -11.24 1.67
C GLU A 67 -8.94 -10.12 2.09
N TRP A 68 -8.62 -8.87 1.74
CA TRP A 68 -9.48 -7.72 2.00
C TRP A 68 -10.78 -7.78 1.19
N GLU A 69 -10.69 -8.05 -0.11
CA GLU A 69 -11.86 -8.30 -0.98
C GLU A 69 -12.74 -9.43 -0.42
N ALA A 70 -12.13 -10.55 -0.02
CA ALA A 70 -12.84 -11.70 0.52
C ALA A 70 -13.49 -11.41 1.89
N ALA A 71 -12.83 -10.65 2.76
CA ALA A 71 -13.39 -10.24 4.05
C ALA A 71 -14.65 -9.38 3.87
N LEU A 72 -14.58 -8.35 3.03
CA LEU A 72 -15.72 -7.48 2.74
C LEU A 72 -16.88 -8.26 2.09
N ALA A 73 -16.58 -9.23 1.21
CA ALA A 73 -17.59 -10.09 0.61
C ALA A 73 -18.32 -10.95 1.67
N ARG A 74 -17.58 -11.53 2.63
CA ARG A 74 -18.17 -12.31 3.74
C ARG A 74 -19.04 -11.44 4.63
N GLU A 75 -18.57 -10.26 5.02
CA GLU A 75 -19.33 -9.30 5.82
C GLU A 75 -20.63 -8.90 5.12
N HIS A 76 -20.56 -8.60 3.82
CA HIS A 76 -21.73 -8.24 3.03
C HIS A 76 -22.75 -9.39 2.97
N GLN A 77 -22.30 -10.62 2.74
CA GLN A 77 -23.17 -11.80 2.74
C GLN A 77 -23.83 -12.04 4.10
N GLN A 78 -23.10 -11.88 5.21
CA GLN A 78 -23.64 -12.01 6.56
C GLN A 78 -24.71 -10.96 6.84
N GLN A 79 -24.49 -9.70 6.43
CA GLN A 79 -25.49 -8.64 6.56
C GLN A 79 -26.77 -8.96 5.79
N LEU A 80 -26.65 -9.46 4.56
CA LEU A 80 -27.82 -9.88 3.76
C LEU A 80 -28.56 -11.06 4.41
N ALA A 81 -27.85 -12.00 5.02
CA ALA A 81 -28.45 -13.13 5.73
C ALA A 81 -29.21 -12.68 6.99
N GLN A 82 -28.62 -11.78 7.78
CA GLN A 82 -29.27 -11.19 8.97
C GLN A 82 -30.55 -10.42 8.61
N GLN A 83 -30.53 -9.68 7.49
CA GLN A 83 -31.72 -8.97 7.00
C GLN A 83 -32.86 -9.92 6.61
N LYS A 84 -32.54 -11.11 6.08
CA LYS A 84 -33.54 -12.11 5.70
C LYS A 84 -34.13 -12.88 6.89
N GLN A 85 -33.44 -12.92 8.04
CA GLN A 85 -33.88 -13.65 9.23
C GLN A 85 -34.62 -12.76 10.25
N GLY A 86 -34.57 -11.43 10.11
CA GLY A 86 -35.06 -10.46 11.10
C GLY A 86 -36.48 -9.92 10.91
N GLU A 87 -37.44 -10.72 10.45
CA GLU A 87 -38.86 -10.29 10.32
C GLU A 87 -39.57 -10.04 11.68
N ASP A 88 -39.01 -10.49 12.81
CA ASP A 88 -39.63 -10.34 14.16
C ASP A 88 -38.90 -9.35 15.10
N GLY A 89 -37.89 -8.63 14.62
CA GLY A 89 -37.05 -7.77 15.45
C GLY A 89 -36.14 -6.82 14.66
N SER A 90 -36.71 -6.16 13.66
CA SER A 90 -35.96 -5.30 12.73
C SER A 90 -35.14 -4.21 13.46
N PRO A 91 -33.86 -3.99 13.08
CA PRO A 91 -33.10 -2.84 13.54
C PRO A 91 -33.85 -1.56 13.21
N THR A 92 -33.84 -0.57 14.10
CA THR A 92 -34.41 0.76 13.80
C THR A 92 -33.81 1.29 12.49
N GLY A 93 -34.62 1.91 11.62
CA GLY A 93 -34.20 2.31 10.27
C GLY A 93 -32.92 3.17 10.23
N GLN A 94 -32.60 3.87 11.32
CA GLN A 94 -31.35 4.60 11.49
C GLN A 94 -30.12 3.68 11.61
N GLN A 95 -30.19 2.59 12.37
CA GLN A 95 -29.10 1.61 12.51
C GLN A 95 -28.84 0.88 11.18
N GLN A 96 -29.91 0.52 10.48
CA GLN A 96 -29.79 -0.13 9.17
C GLN A 96 -29.15 0.80 8.14
N GLN A 97 -29.52 2.08 8.11
CA GLN A 97 -28.87 3.07 7.25
C GLN A 97 -27.37 3.20 7.59
N GLN A 98 -27.00 3.38 8.87
CA GLN A 98 -25.59 3.52 9.27
C GLN A 98 -24.74 2.31 8.88
N LEU A 99 -25.23 1.09 9.08
CA LEU A 99 -24.53 -0.14 8.66
C LEU A 99 -24.32 -0.16 7.15
N THR A 100 -25.32 0.21 6.36
CA THR A 100 -25.17 0.26 4.89
C THR A 100 -24.17 1.32 4.44
N PHE A 101 -24.12 2.48 5.11
CA PHE A 101 -23.13 3.52 4.81
C PHE A 101 -21.70 3.06 5.15
N ALA A 102 -21.51 2.43 6.31
CA ALA A 102 -20.21 1.89 6.73
C ALA A 102 -19.71 0.82 5.75
N SER A 103 -20.56 -0.14 5.36
CA SER A 103 -20.23 -1.17 4.37
C SER A 103 -19.85 -0.58 3.01
N LYS A 104 -20.62 0.43 2.52
CA LYS A 104 -20.31 1.12 1.26
C LYS A 104 -18.98 1.88 1.34
N ALA A 105 -18.70 2.55 2.46
CA ALA A 105 -17.45 3.25 2.68
C ALA A 105 -16.25 2.30 2.68
N ALA A 106 -16.37 1.14 3.33
CA ALA A 106 -15.32 0.12 3.37
C ALA A 106 -15.01 -0.44 1.96
N ILE A 107 -16.03 -0.76 1.16
CA ILE A 107 -15.87 -1.21 -0.23
C ILE A 107 -15.21 -0.13 -1.09
N SER A 108 -15.63 1.13 -0.94
CA SER A 108 -15.04 2.27 -1.64
C SER A 108 -13.57 2.48 -1.25
N ALA A 109 -13.24 2.35 0.03
CA ALA A 109 -11.88 2.46 0.53
C ALA A 109 -10.98 1.37 -0.05
N MET A 110 -11.43 0.12 -0.07
CA MET A 110 -10.68 -1.00 -0.66
C MET A 110 -10.50 -0.81 -2.17
N THR A 111 -11.58 -0.50 -2.90
CA THR A 111 -11.56 -0.32 -4.37
C THR A 111 -10.61 0.81 -4.76
N SER A 112 -10.71 1.95 -4.09
CA SER A 112 -9.81 3.09 -4.33
C SER A 112 -8.36 2.76 -3.99
N SER A 113 -8.10 1.99 -2.93
CA SER A 113 -6.75 1.54 -2.58
C SER A 113 -6.14 0.64 -3.65
N ARG A 114 -6.91 -0.34 -4.13
CA ARG A 114 -6.50 -1.22 -5.24
C ARG A 114 -6.17 -0.42 -6.49
N ASP A 115 -7.01 0.55 -6.87
CA ASP A 115 -6.81 1.33 -8.08
C ASP A 115 -5.62 2.30 -7.96
N ASN A 116 -5.44 2.91 -6.79
CA ASN A 116 -4.30 3.75 -6.47
C ASN A 116 -2.96 2.98 -6.45
N MET A 117 -2.98 1.66 -6.24
CA MET A 117 -1.76 0.83 -6.26
C MET A 117 -1.37 0.32 -7.66
N ARG A 118 -2.21 0.49 -8.68
CA ARG A 118 -1.87 0.08 -10.06
C ARG A 118 -0.56 0.71 -10.58
N PRO A 119 -0.27 2.01 -10.36
CA PRO A 119 1.01 2.61 -10.76
C PRO A 119 2.21 1.99 -10.06
N LEU A 120 2.07 1.58 -8.79
CA LEU A 120 3.12 0.89 -8.05
C LEU A 120 3.44 -0.48 -8.67
N PHE A 121 2.42 -1.26 -9.04
CA PHE A 121 2.62 -2.54 -9.72
C PHE A 121 3.31 -2.37 -11.08
N ARG A 122 3.01 -1.31 -11.82
CA ARG A 122 3.74 -0.99 -13.07
C ARG A 122 5.21 -0.69 -12.81
N ARG A 123 5.55 -0.02 -11.71
CA ARG A 123 6.95 0.21 -11.31
C ARG A 123 7.65 -1.09 -10.94
N PHE A 124 6.96 -2.02 -10.26
CA PHE A 124 7.48 -3.36 -10.00
C PHE A 124 7.75 -4.15 -11.28
N GLU A 125 6.87 -4.09 -12.27
CA GLU A 125 7.04 -4.72 -13.59
C GLU A 125 8.25 -4.18 -14.35
N GLN A 126 8.47 -2.86 -14.29
CA GLN A 126 9.59 -2.19 -14.91
C GLN A 126 10.91 -2.44 -14.18
N GLY A 127 10.83 -2.82 -12.91
CA GLY A 127 11.96 -2.92 -12.01
C GLY A 127 12.54 -1.55 -11.64
N ASP A 128 11.73 -0.50 -11.71
CA ASP A 128 12.13 0.91 -11.59
C ASP A 128 11.33 1.62 -10.49
N LEU A 129 11.84 1.48 -9.26
CA LEU A 129 11.33 2.17 -8.08
C LEU A 129 12.53 2.72 -7.31
N GLU A 130 12.51 4.02 -7.01
CA GLU A 130 13.59 4.72 -6.32
C GLU A 130 13.91 4.09 -4.97
N ASP A 131 15.20 4.02 -4.63
CA ASP A 131 15.68 3.44 -3.37
C ASP A 131 15.11 4.14 -2.13
N ASP A 132 14.85 5.46 -2.23
CA ASP A 132 14.23 6.27 -1.17
C ASP A 132 12.79 5.83 -0.86
N ILE A 133 12.12 5.13 -1.79
CA ILE A 133 10.79 4.55 -1.63
C ILE A 133 10.89 3.06 -1.32
N LEU A 134 11.76 2.36 -2.05
CA LEU A 134 11.88 0.92 -1.99
C LEU A 134 12.42 0.45 -0.63
N ARG A 135 13.43 1.11 -0.05
CA ARG A 135 13.98 0.68 1.25
C ARG A 135 12.96 0.78 2.37
N PRO A 136 12.26 1.93 2.57
CA PRO A 136 11.22 2.00 3.60
C PRO A 136 10.06 1.05 3.30
N MET A 137 9.70 0.83 2.04
CA MET A 137 8.66 -0.14 1.68
C MET A 137 9.01 -1.57 2.11
N VAL A 138 10.27 -1.99 1.92
CA VAL A 138 10.75 -3.29 2.40
C VAL A 138 10.69 -3.38 3.92
N GLU A 139 11.13 -2.33 4.63
CA GLU A 139 11.03 -2.27 6.10
C GLU A 139 9.58 -2.41 6.58
N ILE A 140 8.66 -1.66 5.98
CA ILE A 140 7.23 -1.69 6.30
C ILE A 140 6.63 -3.09 6.07
N VAL A 141 6.88 -3.67 4.89
CA VAL A 141 6.34 -4.99 4.54
C VAL A 141 6.92 -6.07 5.45
N ARG A 142 8.22 -6.02 5.74
CA ARG A 142 8.85 -6.98 6.65
C ARG A 142 8.26 -6.90 8.06
N ALA A 143 8.16 -5.69 8.62
CA ALA A 143 7.59 -5.51 9.94
C ALA A 143 6.14 -6.00 10.00
N ALA A 144 5.35 -5.74 8.96
CA ALA A 144 3.99 -6.26 8.84
C ALA A 144 3.93 -7.80 8.72
N GLN A 145 4.85 -8.43 7.97
CA GLN A 145 4.97 -9.88 7.87
C GLN A 145 5.32 -10.53 9.22
N GLU A 146 6.07 -9.81 10.06
CA GLU A 146 6.42 -10.23 11.43
C GLU A 146 5.36 -9.79 12.47
N ARG A 147 4.22 -9.25 12.03
CA ARG A 147 3.13 -8.71 12.87
C ARG A 147 3.57 -7.62 13.85
N ARG A 148 4.62 -6.87 13.51
CA ARG A 148 5.09 -5.68 14.24
C ARG A 148 4.48 -4.42 13.62
N TYR A 149 3.19 -4.18 13.84
CA TYR A 149 2.47 -3.13 13.12
C TYR A 149 2.82 -1.71 13.57
N VAL A 150 3.31 -1.53 14.81
CA VAL A 150 3.87 -0.23 15.24
C VAL A 150 5.12 0.08 14.44
N ASP A 151 6.05 -0.87 14.32
CA ASP A 151 7.28 -0.68 13.54
C ASP A 151 6.98 -0.43 12.05
N ALA A 152 5.99 -1.15 11.51
CA ALA A 152 5.51 -0.93 10.13
C ALA A 152 4.92 0.48 9.95
N ASN A 153 4.16 0.96 10.93
CA ASN A 153 3.60 2.31 10.92
C ASN A 153 4.69 3.37 11.05
N ASP A 154 5.70 3.17 11.89
CA ASP A 154 6.83 4.09 12.03
C ASP A 154 7.64 4.19 10.74
N GLY A 155 7.83 3.08 10.03
CA GLY A 155 8.36 3.08 8.67
C GLY A 155 7.53 3.93 7.70
N TYR A 156 6.20 3.78 7.73
CA TYR A 156 5.29 4.57 6.90
C TYR A 156 5.35 6.07 7.25
N LEU A 157 5.37 6.43 8.53
CA LEU A 157 5.44 7.82 8.98
C LEU A 157 6.74 8.49 8.52
N ARG A 158 7.89 7.84 8.73
CA ARG A 158 9.21 8.31 8.26
C ARG A 158 9.21 8.56 6.76
N LEU A 159 8.59 7.68 5.98
CA LEU A 159 8.45 7.84 4.54
C LEU A 159 7.52 9.01 4.19
N SER A 160 6.33 9.08 4.78
CA SER A 160 5.27 10.03 4.44
C SER A 160 5.57 11.49 4.82
N ILE A 161 6.37 11.72 5.86
CA ILE A 161 6.82 13.05 6.30
C ILE A 161 8.11 13.45 5.56
N GLY A 162 8.83 12.47 4.99
CA GLY A 162 10.18 12.66 4.47
C GLY A 162 11.18 12.98 5.59
N LYS A 163 12.46 13.13 5.22
CA LYS A 163 13.57 13.47 6.12
C LYS A 163 13.51 14.91 6.67
N ALA A 164 12.31 15.45 6.91
CA ALA A 164 12.12 16.69 7.65
C ALA A 164 12.16 16.36 9.16
N ALA A 165 13.36 16.06 9.66
CA ALA A 165 13.60 16.02 11.09
C ALA A 165 13.40 17.44 11.64
N TRP A 166 12.19 17.75 12.09
CA TRP A 166 12.03 18.74 13.13
C TRP A 166 12.34 18.02 14.45
N PRO A 167 13.38 18.40 15.20
CA PRO A 167 13.48 17.93 16.57
C PRO A 167 12.22 18.43 17.30
N ILE A 168 11.34 17.50 17.68
CA ILE A 168 10.26 17.81 18.62
C ILE A 168 10.94 18.03 19.97
N GLY A 169 11.32 19.29 20.22
CA GLY A 169 11.99 19.71 21.44
C GLY A 169 12.76 21.01 21.29
N VAL A 170 12.21 22.06 21.90
CA VAL A 170 12.83 23.35 22.29
C VAL A 170 12.63 24.51 21.31
N THR A 171 11.63 25.34 21.63
CA THR A 171 11.63 26.78 21.32
C THR A 171 12.64 27.48 22.23
N MET A 172 13.88 27.68 21.78
CA MET A 172 14.69 28.75 22.37
C MET A 172 14.21 30.06 21.76
N VAL A 173 13.38 30.79 22.49
CA VAL A 173 12.99 32.15 22.16
C VAL A 173 14.12 33.08 22.63
N GLY A 174 15.13 33.27 21.78
CA GLY A 174 16.14 34.32 21.93
C GLY A 174 15.92 35.41 20.89
N ILE A 175 15.81 36.67 21.31
CA ILE A 175 15.53 37.85 20.45
C ILE A 175 16.72 38.20 19.52
N HIS A 176 17.73 37.34 19.37
CA HIS A 176 18.93 37.64 18.60
C HIS A 176 19.54 36.46 17.81
N GLU A 177 18.72 35.67 17.10
CA GLU A 177 19.24 34.67 16.14
C GLU A 177 18.68 34.89 14.73
N ARG A 178 19.23 35.86 14.01
CA ARG A 178 18.92 36.07 12.59
C ARG A 178 19.83 35.29 11.62
N SER A 179 20.69 34.39 12.10
CA SER A 179 21.64 33.65 11.24
C SER A 179 21.40 32.13 11.19
N ALA A 180 20.72 31.52 12.17
CA ALA A 180 20.36 30.10 12.14
C ALA A 180 19.19 29.80 11.19
N ARG A 181 18.32 30.80 10.97
CA ARG A 181 17.10 30.66 10.17
C ARG A 181 17.37 30.52 8.67
N GLU A 182 18.42 31.15 8.13
CA GLU A 182 18.76 31.05 6.70
C GLU A 182 19.48 29.74 6.33
N LYS A 183 20.24 29.13 7.25
CA LYS A 183 20.84 27.79 7.02
C LYS A 183 19.81 26.66 7.08
N LEU A 184 18.64 26.88 7.66
CA LEU A 184 17.51 25.94 7.61
C LEU A 184 16.77 25.97 6.26
N HIS A 185 16.98 27.00 5.44
CA HIS A 185 16.46 27.06 4.07
C HIS A 185 17.40 26.43 3.03
N ALA A 186 18.64 26.07 3.41
CA ALA A 186 19.62 25.41 2.54
C ALA A 186 19.52 23.87 2.52
N GLY A 187 18.65 23.27 3.33
CA GLY A 187 18.26 21.85 3.21
C GLY A 187 17.14 21.60 2.19
N GLY A 188 16.68 22.65 1.52
CA GLY A 188 15.59 22.61 0.56
C GLY A 188 16.10 22.40 -0.86
N GLU A 189 15.94 21.19 -1.38
CA GLU A 189 15.37 20.92 -2.72
C GLU A 189 15.26 19.41 -3.02
N ARG A 190 14.87 18.58 -2.04
CA ARG A 190 14.25 17.30 -2.41
C ARG A 190 12.76 17.51 -2.40
N SER A 191 12.16 17.46 -3.59
CA SER A 191 10.71 17.35 -3.76
C SER A 191 10.20 16.38 -2.71
N HIS A 192 9.36 16.87 -1.78
CA HIS A 192 8.76 16.05 -0.75
C HIS A 192 8.15 14.83 -1.44
N ILE A 193 8.34 13.62 -0.93
CA ILE A 193 7.87 12.40 -1.60
C ILE A 193 6.34 12.39 -1.74
N MET A 194 5.64 13.04 -0.81
CA MET A 194 4.21 13.32 -0.95
C MET A 194 3.93 14.60 -1.74
N GLY A 195 4.87 15.11 -2.53
CA GLY A 195 4.66 16.15 -3.54
C GLY A 195 4.10 15.53 -4.81
N ASP A 196 4.60 14.35 -5.19
CA ASP A 196 4.02 13.53 -6.26
C ASP A 196 2.69 12.90 -5.82
N GLU A 197 1.62 13.20 -6.55
CA GLU A 197 0.27 12.73 -6.23
C GLU A 197 0.13 11.22 -6.39
N VAL A 198 0.79 10.65 -7.39
CA VAL A 198 0.74 9.21 -7.66
C VAL A 198 1.39 8.45 -6.50
N THR A 199 2.58 8.91 -6.08
CA THR A 199 3.29 8.36 -4.92
C THR A 199 2.49 8.48 -3.64
N ARG A 200 1.95 9.67 -3.35
CA ARG A 200 1.08 9.88 -2.18
C ARG A 200 -0.08 8.88 -2.13
N LYS A 201 -0.77 8.66 -3.26
CA LYS A 201 -1.94 7.78 -3.36
C LYS A 201 -1.61 6.32 -3.11
N TYR A 202 -0.54 5.77 -3.68
CA TYR A 202 -0.20 4.37 -3.39
C TYR A 202 0.38 4.20 -1.98
N LEU A 203 1.10 5.19 -1.42
CA LEU A 203 1.57 5.13 -0.03
C LEU A 203 0.41 5.12 0.97
N GLN A 204 -0.59 5.97 0.78
CA GLN A 204 -1.82 5.93 1.58
C GLN A 204 -2.54 4.58 1.47
N SER A 205 -2.50 3.96 0.28
CA SER A 205 -3.08 2.64 0.05
C SER A 205 -2.31 1.53 0.76
N ILE A 206 -0.97 1.63 0.85
CA ILE A 206 -0.14 0.74 1.66
C ILE A 206 -0.52 0.86 3.14
N LYS A 207 -0.70 2.09 3.68
CA LYS A 207 -1.14 2.27 5.07
C LYS A 207 -2.50 1.63 5.33
N ARG A 208 -3.45 1.76 4.41
CA ARG A 208 -4.75 1.06 4.52
C ARG A 208 -4.60 -0.46 4.49
N CYS A 209 -3.69 -0.99 3.68
CA CYS A 209 -3.36 -2.42 3.69
C CYS A 209 -2.79 -2.86 5.06
N LEU A 210 -1.96 -2.02 5.72
CA LEU A 210 -1.48 -2.29 7.08
C LEU A 210 -2.63 -2.32 8.10
N THR A 211 -3.56 -1.36 8.04
CA THR A 211 -4.74 -1.34 8.91
C THR A 211 -5.58 -2.60 8.75
N PHE A 212 -5.82 -3.03 7.51
CA PHE A 212 -6.52 -4.28 7.26
C PHE A 212 -5.72 -5.50 7.74
N ALA A 213 -4.42 -5.55 7.45
CA ALA A 213 -3.55 -6.65 7.82
C ALA A 213 -3.51 -6.86 9.34
N GLN A 214 -3.45 -5.80 10.14
CA GLN A 214 -3.52 -5.89 11.60
C GLN A 214 -4.81 -6.54 12.10
N VAL A 215 -5.95 -6.20 11.49
CA VAL A 215 -7.23 -6.81 11.89
C VAL A 215 -7.28 -8.28 11.47
N ARG A 216 -6.75 -8.60 10.28
CA ARG A 216 -6.77 -9.96 9.73
C ARG A 216 -5.79 -10.90 10.42
N TRP A 217 -4.61 -10.40 10.77
CA TRP A 217 -3.51 -11.10 11.42
C TRP A 217 -3.03 -10.31 12.64
N PRO A 218 -3.76 -10.35 13.76
CA PRO A 218 -3.42 -9.54 14.93
C PRO A 218 -2.01 -9.84 15.46
N PRO A 219 -1.32 -8.83 16.01
CA PRO A 219 -0.03 -9.03 16.65
C PRO A 219 -0.16 -9.95 17.86
N GLU A 220 0.93 -10.64 18.21
CA GLU A 220 0.99 -11.47 19.42
C GLU A 220 1.05 -10.60 20.69
N ASP A 221 1.72 -9.45 20.61
CA ASP A 221 1.75 -8.42 21.66
C ASP A 221 0.79 -7.28 21.31
N ILE A 222 -0.15 -6.99 22.21
CA ILE A 222 -1.11 -5.88 22.09
C ILE A 222 -0.42 -4.53 21.88
N ARG A 223 0.80 -4.35 22.40
CA ARG A 223 1.60 -3.12 22.20
C ARG A 223 1.98 -2.88 20.74
N GLN A 224 1.90 -3.91 19.91
CA GLN A 224 2.15 -3.81 18.47
C GLN A 224 0.89 -3.47 17.67
N LEU A 225 -0.23 -3.14 18.31
CA LEU A 225 -1.38 -2.55 17.62
C LEU A 225 -1.08 -1.09 17.25
N MET A 226 -1.03 -0.80 15.95
CA MET A 226 -1.11 0.58 15.48
C MET A 226 -2.54 1.11 15.65
N GLY A 227 -2.63 2.35 16.15
CA GLY A 227 -3.87 3.12 16.22
C GLY A 227 -4.40 3.60 14.87
#